data_AF-A0A5D3YE57-F1
#
_entry.id   AF-A0A5D3YE57-F1
#
_cell.length_a   1.000
_cell.length_b   1.000
_cell.length_c   1.000
_cell.angle_alpha   90.00
_cell.angle_beta   90.00
_cell.angle_gamma   90.00
#
_symmetry.space_group_name_H-M   'P 1'
#
loop_
_entity.id
_entity.type
_entity.pdbx_description
1 polymer ?
#
loop_
_entity_poly.entity_id
_entity_poly.type
_entity_poly.pdbx_seq_one_letter_code
_entity_poly.pdbx_strand_id
1 'polypeptide(L)'
;MASPASETLSPVLYLPHGGGPLPILGDKAHEKMVSFLKEITSRLGTPSAILFISAHWEEEIATITSGSHPRIIYDYYGGFLLKLIKLNMLHLAIHS
;
A
#
# COMPACT_ATOMS: atom_id res chain seq x y z
N MET A 1 -24.40 7.40 31.49
CA MET A 1 -23.88 8.41 30.54
C MET A 1 -22.57 7.85 30.00
N ALA A 2 -22.54 7.29 28.79
CA ALA A 2 -21.31 6.79 28.18
C ALA A 2 -20.52 7.98 27.61
N SER A 3 -19.22 8.09 27.94
CA SER A 3 -18.34 9.09 27.32
C SER A 3 -18.25 8.85 25.81
N PRO A 4 -18.19 9.92 24.99
CA PRO A 4 -17.86 9.74 23.58
C PRO A 4 -16.45 9.14 23.50
N ALA A 5 -16.33 7.99 22.85
CA ALA A 5 -15.01 7.44 22.54
C ALA A 5 -14.23 8.53 21.78
N SER A 6 -13.00 8.81 22.21
CA SER A 6 -12.08 9.62 21.43
C SER A 6 -11.82 8.85 20.13
N GLU A 7 -12.44 9.30 19.04
CA GLU A 7 -12.27 8.75 17.68
C GLU A 7 -10.84 9.00 17.21
N THR A 8 -9.89 8.20 17.70
CA THR A 8 -8.53 8.15 17.17
C THR A 8 -8.58 7.61 15.74
N LEU A 9 -8.27 8.48 14.78
CA LEU A 9 -8.14 8.11 13.38
C LEU A 9 -6.98 7.12 13.20
N SER A 10 -7.13 6.21 12.24
CA SER A 10 -6.05 5.31 11.83
C SER A 10 -4.92 6.09 11.14
N PRO A 11 -3.65 5.68 11.28
CA PRO A 11 -2.54 6.35 10.63
C PRO A 11 -2.59 6.19 9.11
N VAL A 12 -2.21 7.25 8.39
CA VAL A 12 -2.18 7.30 6.93
C VAL A 12 -0.74 7.50 6.47
N LEU A 13 -0.30 6.72 5.48
CA LEU A 13 1.02 6.83 4.88
C LEU A 13 0.90 6.96 3.36
N TYR A 14 1.45 8.04 2.81
CA TYR A 14 1.66 8.18 1.37
C TYR A 14 3.04 7.63 1.00
N LEU A 15 3.07 6.69 0.05
CA LEU A 15 4.29 6.06 -0.42
C LEU A 15 4.57 6.45 -1.87
N PRO A 16 5.59 7.29 -2.16
CA PRO A 16 6.06 7.42 -3.53
C PRO A 16 6.61 6.07 -3.98
N HIS A 17 6.18 5.59 -5.15
CA HIS A 17 6.70 4.37 -5.77
C HIS A 17 7.45 4.70 -7.06
N GLY A 18 8.36 3.82 -7.45
CA GLY A 18 9.29 4.02 -8.57
C GLY A 18 10.60 3.28 -8.32
N GLY A 19 11.58 3.45 -9.20
CA GLY A 19 12.90 2.82 -9.05
C GLY A 19 12.98 1.33 -9.42
N GLY A 20 11.84 0.68 -9.68
CA GLY A 20 11.80 -0.71 -10.12
C GLY A 20 12.41 -1.68 -9.11
N PRO A 21 13.19 -2.70 -9.53
CA PRO A 21 13.76 -3.67 -8.61
C PRO A 21 14.94 -3.09 -7.81
N LEU A 22 15.43 -1.89 -8.15
CA LEU A 22 16.65 -1.29 -7.58
C LEU A 22 16.65 -1.21 -6.04
N PRO A 23 15.55 -0.85 -5.34
CA PRO A 23 15.52 -0.86 -3.87
C PRO A 23 15.78 -2.24 -3.27
N ILE A 24 15.31 -3.30 -3.92
CA ILE A 24 15.47 -4.69 -3.45
C ILE A 24 16.83 -5.24 -3.85
N LEU A 25 17.38 -4.77 -4.98
CA LEU A 25 18.73 -5.12 -5.45
C LEU A 25 19.85 -4.39 -4.69
N GLY A 26 19.51 -3.53 -3.72
CA GLY A 26 20.48 -2.84 -2.87
C GLY A 26 21.16 -1.66 -3.57
N ASP A 27 20.48 -1.03 -4.53
CA ASP A 27 21.00 0.18 -5.16
C ASP A 27 21.18 1.31 -4.15
N LYS A 28 22.37 1.92 -4.15
CA LYS A 28 22.75 2.94 -3.16
C LYS A 28 21.87 4.18 -3.21
N ALA A 29 21.33 4.55 -4.37
CA ALA A 29 20.46 5.72 -4.48
C ALA A 29 19.12 5.52 -3.75
N HIS A 30 18.75 4.28 -3.44
CA HIS A 30 17.48 3.91 -2.79
C HIS A 30 17.63 3.61 -1.28
N GLU A 31 18.84 3.63 -0.72
CA GLU A 31 19.10 3.29 0.69
C GLU A 31 18.23 4.08 1.67
N LYS A 32 18.12 5.40 1.47
CA LYS A 32 17.30 6.27 2.35
C LYS A 32 15.83 5.87 2.34
N MET A 33 15.29 5.55 1.17
CA MET A 33 13.91 5.09 1.05
C MET A 33 13.70 3.76 1.77
N VAL A 34 14.62 2.81 1.58
CA VAL A 34 14.55 1.49 2.24
C VAL A 34 14.63 1.65 3.76
N SER A 35 15.54 2.47 4.27
CA SER A 35 15.66 2.74 5.71
C SER A 35 14.39 3.37 6.27
N PHE A 36 13.85 4.40 5.59
CA PHE A 36 12.58 5.01 5.99
C PHE A 36 11.44 3.99 6.08
N LEU A 37 11.28 3.13 5.06
CA LEU A 37 10.24 2.10 5.03
C LEU A 37 10.38 1.08 6.16
N LYS A 38 11.61 0.72 6.55
CA LYS A 38 11.87 -0.18 7.69
C LYS A 38 11.58 0.47 9.03
N GLU A 39 11.82 1.77 9.16
CA GLU A 39 11.63 2.50 10.41
C GLU A 39 10.16 2.87 10.63
N ILE A 40 9.46 3.31 9.57
CA ILE A 40 8.08 3.80 9.68
C ILE A 40 7.10 2.72 10.14
N THR A 41 7.33 1.46 9.76
CA THR A 41 6.48 0.32 10.15
C THR A 41 6.38 0.16 11.67
N SER A 42 7.44 0.50 12.41
CA SER A 42 7.43 0.46 13.88
C SER A 42 6.51 1.52 14.50
N ARG A 43 6.31 2.65 13.82
CA ARG A 43 5.48 3.77 14.28
C ARG A 43 4.00 3.60 13.96
N LEU A 44 3.67 2.77 12.97
CA LEU A 44 2.29 2.50 12.55
C LEU A 44 1.59 1.44 13.40
N GLY A 45 2.35 0.71 14.23
CA GLY A 45 1.83 -0.44 14.99
C GLY A 45 1.42 -1.59 14.08
N THR A 46 0.57 -2.48 14.60
CA THR A 46 0.05 -3.64 13.84
C THR A 46 -1.45 -3.45 13.61
N PRO A 47 -1.87 -3.01 12.41
CA PRO A 47 -3.28 -2.81 12.14
C PRO A 47 -4.00 -4.15 11.96
N SER A 48 -5.29 -4.19 12.28
CA SER A 48 -6.16 -5.35 12.02
C SER A 48 -6.51 -5.52 10.53
N ALA A 49 -6.40 -4.44 9.75
CA ALA A 49 -6.59 -4.40 8.30
C ALA A 49 -5.80 -3.24 7.68
N ILE A 50 -5.43 -3.36 6.40
CA ILE A 50 -4.77 -2.29 5.63
C ILE A 50 -5.69 -1.89 4.48
N LEU A 51 -5.95 -0.60 4.33
CA LEU A 51 -6.52 -0.02 3.12
C LEU A 51 -5.37 0.47 2.24
N PHE A 52 -5.30 -0.03 1.01
CA PHE A 52 -4.28 0.35 0.04
C PHE A 52 -4.92 0.94 -1.20
N ILE A 53 -4.46 2.13 -1.55
CA ILE A 53 -4.94 2.88 -2.72
C ILE A 53 -3.76 2.95 -3.68
N SER A 54 -3.94 2.42 -4.89
CA SER A 54 -2.90 2.39 -5.91
C SER A 54 -3.16 3.47 -6.94
N ALA A 55 -2.12 4.23 -7.32
CA ALA A 55 -2.18 5.17 -8.45
C ALA A 55 -2.28 4.45 -9.81
N HIS A 56 -2.00 3.15 -9.85
CA HIS A 56 -1.95 2.36 -11.08
C HIS A 56 -3.23 1.54 -11.35
N TRP A 57 -4.23 1.63 -10.47
CA TRP A 57 -5.49 0.91 -10.65
C TRP A 57 -6.66 1.88 -10.72
N GLU A 58 -7.11 2.11 -11.95
CA GLU A 58 -8.22 2.98 -12.29
C GLU A 58 -9.43 2.15 -12.70
N GLU A 59 -10.60 2.57 -12.25
CA GLU A 59 -11.90 1.99 -12.59
C GLU A 59 -12.89 3.15 -12.81
N GLU A 60 -13.94 2.95 -13.62
CA GLU A 60 -14.97 3.98 -13.84
C GLU A 60 -15.75 4.31 -12.56
N ILE A 61 -15.85 3.33 -11.66
CA ILE A 61 -16.53 3.44 -10.37
C ILE A 61 -15.56 2.97 -9.29
N ALA A 62 -15.56 3.65 -8.14
CA ALA A 62 -14.76 3.26 -6.99
C ALA A 62 -14.99 1.79 -6.64
N THR A 63 -13.95 0.98 -6.79
CA THR A 63 -14.05 -0.49 -6.75
C THR A 63 -13.10 -1.04 -5.71
N ILE A 64 -13.59 -2.04 -4.98
CA ILE A 64 -12.84 -2.67 -3.90
C ILE A 64 -12.58 -4.14 -4.23
N THR A 65 -11.36 -4.60 -4.00
CA THR A 65 -11.09 -6.05 -3.87
C THR A 65 -10.74 -6.40 -2.43
N SER A 66 -11.29 -7.52 -1.97
CA SER A 66 -11.07 -8.09 -0.64
C SER A 66 -11.21 -9.61 -0.69
N GLY A 67 -10.64 -10.29 0.31
CA GLY A 67 -10.71 -11.75 0.42
C GLY A 67 -9.55 -12.27 1.26
N SER A 68 -9.64 -13.53 1.71
CA SER A 68 -8.53 -14.20 2.42
C SER A 68 -7.32 -14.46 1.52
N HIS A 69 -7.56 -14.57 0.21
CA HIS A 69 -6.56 -14.78 -0.83
C HIS A 69 -6.93 -13.97 -2.08
N PRO A 70 -6.81 -12.63 -2.03
CA PRO A 70 -7.14 -11.79 -3.18
C PRO A 70 -6.25 -12.16 -4.37
N ARG A 71 -6.80 -12.13 -5.59
CA ARG A 71 -6.00 -12.30 -6.81
C ARG A 71 -5.01 -11.14 -6.91
N ILE A 72 -3.82 -11.42 -7.45
CA ILE A 72 -2.86 -10.38 -7.79
C ILE A 72 -3.39 -9.64 -9.02
N ILE A 73 -3.48 -8.31 -8.92
CA ILE A 73 -3.80 -7.42 -10.03
C ILE A 73 -2.48 -6.89 -10.57
N TYR A 74 -2.31 -6.98 -11.89
CA TYR A 74 -1.15 -6.47 -12.60
C TYR A 74 -1.56 -5.26 -13.42
N ASP A 75 -0.74 -4.23 -13.37
CA ASP A 75 -0.93 -2.92 -14.00
C ASP A 75 -0.16 -2.77 -15.32
N TYR A 76 0.46 -3.85 -15.83
CA TYR A 76 1.28 -3.81 -17.05
C TYR A 76 0.86 -4.83 -18.10
N TYR A 77 0.67 -4.33 -19.34
CA TYR A 77 0.87 -5.09 -20.57
C TYR A 77 2.27 -4.71 -21.12
N GLY A 78 3.32 -5.52 -20.91
CA GLY A 78 4.59 -5.35 -21.65
C GLY A 78 5.94 -5.30 -20.91
N GLY A 79 6.07 -5.77 -19.66
CA GLY A 79 7.39 -6.27 -19.19
C GLY A 79 8.10 -5.57 -18.03
N PHE A 80 7.39 -5.15 -16.97
CA PHE A 80 8.05 -4.86 -15.69
C PHE A 80 7.14 -5.20 -14.51
N LEU A 81 7.66 -5.98 -13.56
CA LEU A 81 6.89 -6.46 -12.39
C LEU A 81 6.82 -5.38 -11.31
N LEU A 82 5.67 -4.77 -11.09
CA LEU A 82 5.28 -4.28 -9.77
C LEU A 82 4.52 -5.38 -9.04
N LYS A 83 5.11 -5.87 -7.96
CA LYS A 83 4.53 -6.91 -7.11
C LYS A 83 3.75 -6.21 -5.99
N LEU A 84 2.42 -6.18 -6.07
CA LEU A 84 1.59 -5.79 -4.94
C LEU A 84 1.72 -6.87 -3.84
N ILE A 85 2.27 -6.48 -2.69
CA ILE A 85 2.62 -7.38 -1.59
C ILE A 85 1.36 -7.88 -0.89
N LYS A 86 1.42 -9.14 -0.46
CA LYS A 86 0.37 -9.92 0.19
C LYS A 86 0.25 -9.53 1.67
N LEU A 87 -0.77 -8.75 2.02
CA LEU A 87 -1.34 -8.60 3.36
C LEU A 87 -2.87 -8.73 3.22
N ASN A 88 -3.62 -8.87 4.32
CA ASN A 88 -5.09 -8.71 4.31
C ASN A 88 -5.43 -7.24 3.95
N MET A 89 -5.24 -6.92 2.68
CA MET A 89 -5.36 -5.58 2.12
C MET A 89 -6.70 -5.45 1.41
N LEU A 90 -7.46 -4.46 1.84
CA LEU A 90 -8.51 -3.88 1.03
C LEU A 90 -7.82 -3.03 -0.04
N HIS A 91 -7.99 -3.35 -1.31
CA HIS A 91 -7.50 -2.47 -2.38
C HIS A 91 -8.66 -1.62 -2.88
N LEU A 92 -8.45 -0.32 -3.07
CA LEU A 92 -9.45 0.60 -3.60
C LEU A 92 -8.92 1.28 -4.87
N ALA A 93 -9.66 1.15 -5.96
CA ALA A 93 -9.50 1.95 -7.19
C ALA A 93 -10.30 3.24 -7.07
N ILE A 94 -9.76 4.35 -7.56
CA ILE A 94 -10.41 5.66 -7.58
C ILE A 94 -10.27 6.26 -8.98
N HIS A 95 -11.34 6.81 -9.52
CA HIS A 95 -11.33 7.55 -10.78
C HIS A 95 -10.66 8.92 -10.58
N SER A 96 -9.77 9.33 -11.50
CA SER A 96 -9.10 10.64 -11.45
C SER A 96 -10.04 11.80 -11.79
#